data_AF-T0Q7H3-F1
#
_entry.id   AF-T0Q7H3-F1
#
_cell.length_a   1.000
_cell.length_b   1.000
_cell.length_c   1.000
_cell.angle_alpha   90.00
_cell.angle_beta   90.00
_cell.angle_gamma   90.00
#
_symmetry.space_group_name_H-M   'P 1'
#
loop_
_entity.id
_entity.type
_entity.pdbx_description
1 polymer ?
#
loop_
_entity_poly.entity_id
_entity_poly.type
_entity_poly.pdbx_seq_one_letter_code
_entity_poly.pdbx_strand_id
1 'polypeptide(L)'
;MMVVCNSASALRATSPDDWITKFTKDNGCALFGFAGCSYCTQAKAFFKSKGAHFGYCDIQDSSTTPTGQEIYRALESRTHQDTVPNIWLGGKFIGGLDALKKLESSGRLDAALAVAGCTNKPTAKPSTKPTVKPTRKPSTKPTTKPGTQPTVQHNGTLSDA
;
A
#
# COMPACT_ATOMS: atom_id res chain seq x y z
N MET A 1 3.24 -17.28 8.94
CA MET A 1 3.22 -17.50 10.40
C MET A 1 2.94 -16.17 11.08
N MET A 2 2.09 -16.12 12.12
CA MET A 2 1.86 -14.90 12.93
C MET A 2 2.67 -15.01 14.22
N VAL A 3 3.42 -13.97 14.57
CA VAL A 3 4.11 -13.85 15.87
C VAL A 3 3.30 -12.92 16.75
N VAL A 4 2.92 -13.35 17.96
CA VAL A 4 2.20 -12.50 18.91
C VAL A 4 3.20 -11.71 19.75
N CYS A 5 2.84 -10.49 20.14
CA CYS A 5 3.61 -9.69 21.10
C CYS A 5 3.96 -10.54 22.33
N ASN A 6 5.26 -10.63 22.66
CA ASN A 6 5.75 -11.27 23.87
C ASN A 6 6.91 -10.43 24.43
N SER A 7 7.08 -10.49 25.74
CA SER A 7 8.09 -9.82 26.56
C SER A 7 9.52 -10.06 26.08
N ALA A 8 9.79 -11.17 25.37
CA ALA A 8 11.12 -11.44 24.80
C ALA A 8 11.60 -10.37 23.79
N SER A 9 10.68 -9.74 23.05
CA SER A 9 11.03 -8.60 22.17
C SER A 9 11.34 -7.33 22.97
N ALA A 10 10.93 -7.26 24.23
CA ALA A 10 11.03 -6.10 25.10
C ALA A 10 12.27 -6.05 25.99
N LEU A 11 12.98 -7.16 26.14
CA LEU A 11 14.18 -7.28 26.99
C LEU A 11 15.31 -6.28 26.67
N ARG A 12 15.20 -5.48 25.60
CA ARG A 12 16.19 -4.48 25.18
C ARG A 12 15.60 -3.14 24.74
N ALA A 13 14.29 -2.93 24.86
CA ALA A 13 13.66 -1.68 24.45
C ALA A 13 13.64 -0.69 25.62
N THR A 14 14.14 0.52 25.39
CA THR A 14 14.20 1.60 26.40
C THR A 14 12.91 2.42 26.49
N SER A 15 12.01 2.30 25.51
CA SER A 15 10.72 2.99 25.46
C SER A 15 9.70 2.23 24.59
N PRO A 16 8.39 2.54 24.67
CA PRO A 16 7.38 2.02 23.74
C PRO A 16 7.70 2.34 22.27
N ASP A 17 8.27 3.51 21.98
CA ASP A 17 8.69 3.90 20.63
C ASP A 17 9.81 3.03 20.08
N ASP A 18 10.83 2.78 20.89
CA ASP A 18 11.94 1.88 20.54
C ASP A 18 11.43 0.46 20.33
N TRP A 19 10.51 0.03 21.18
CA TRP A 19 9.87 -1.28 21.08
C TRP A 19 9.08 -1.43 19.78
N ILE A 20 8.22 -0.46 19.42
CA ILE A 20 7.48 -0.46 18.14
C ILE A 20 8.45 -0.46 16.96
N THR A 21 9.51 0.35 17.02
CA THR A 21 10.52 0.43 15.96
C THR A 21 11.22 -0.92 15.75
N LYS A 22 11.59 -1.59 16.85
CA LYS A 22 12.19 -2.92 16.80
C LYS A 22 11.20 -3.97 16.30
N PHE A 23 9.99 -4.03 16.87
CA PHE A 23 8.96 -4.98 16.51
C PHE A 23 8.60 -4.93 15.02
N THR A 24 8.43 -3.73 14.48
CA THR A 24 8.07 -3.52 13.07
C THR A 24 9.20 -3.84 12.09
N LYS A 25 10.46 -3.68 12.50
CA LYS A 25 11.64 -4.07 11.71
C LYS A 25 11.89 -5.57 11.75
N ASP A 26 11.90 -6.16 12.94
CA ASP A 26 12.25 -7.57 13.15
C ASP A 26 11.24 -8.52 12.50
N ASN A 27 9.97 -8.15 12.44
CA ASN A 27 8.93 -8.97 11.83
C ASN A 27 8.73 -8.70 10.33
N GLY A 28 9.37 -7.65 9.78
CA GLY A 28 9.12 -7.15 8.43
C GLY A 28 7.73 -6.53 8.25
N CYS A 29 6.67 -7.31 8.41
CA CYS A 29 5.30 -6.84 8.46
C CYS A 29 4.79 -6.84 9.91
N ALA A 30 4.07 -5.80 10.32
CA ALA A 30 3.46 -5.72 11.64
C ALA A 30 2.05 -5.13 11.60
N LEU A 31 1.19 -5.63 12.48
CA LEU A 31 -0.19 -5.19 12.65
C LEU A 31 -0.49 -5.02 14.15
N PHE A 32 -0.90 -3.81 14.52
CA PHE A 32 -1.42 -3.51 15.86
C PHE A 32 -2.95 -3.45 15.80
N GLY A 33 -3.62 -4.14 16.72
CA GLY A 33 -5.08 -4.25 16.74
C GLY A 33 -5.58 -4.89 18.03
N PHE A 34 -6.83 -5.35 18.04
CA PHE A 34 -7.36 -6.14 19.15
C PHE A 34 -8.24 -7.28 18.62
N ALA A 35 -8.50 -8.30 19.45
CA ALA A 35 -9.19 -9.53 19.03
C ALA A 35 -10.58 -9.29 18.40
N GLY A 36 -11.39 -8.37 18.94
CA GLY A 36 -12.75 -8.06 18.49
C GLY A 36 -12.86 -7.16 17.25
N CYS A 37 -11.74 -6.79 16.61
CA CYS A 37 -11.72 -5.83 15.52
C CYS A 37 -11.92 -6.49 14.14
N SER A 38 -13.05 -6.22 13.48
CA SER A 38 -13.37 -6.77 12.15
C SER A 38 -12.37 -6.35 11.06
N TYR A 39 -11.91 -5.10 11.06
CA TYR A 39 -10.89 -4.59 10.13
C TYR A 39 -9.52 -5.25 10.34
N CYS A 40 -9.18 -5.57 11.60
CA CYS A 40 -7.95 -6.25 11.96
C CYS A 40 -7.98 -7.71 11.48
N THR A 41 -9.14 -8.39 11.60
CA THR A 41 -9.35 -9.73 11.03
C THR A 41 -9.19 -9.73 9.52
N GLN A 42 -9.75 -8.74 8.82
CA GLN A 42 -9.58 -8.60 7.36
C GLN A 42 -8.11 -8.37 6.99
N ALA A 43 -7.39 -7.48 7.68
CA ALA A 43 -5.98 -7.23 7.41
C ALA A 43 -5.09 -8.46 7.67
N LYS A 44 -5.35 -9.20 8.78
CA LYS A 44 -4.69 -10.49 9.08
C LYS A 44 -4.93 -11.51 7.96
N ALA A 45 -6.18 -11.65 7.51
CA ALA A 45 -6.53 -12.57 6.42
C ALA A 45 -5.86 -12.17 5.10
N PHE A 46 -5.75 -10.87 4.84
CA PHE A 46 -5.09 -10.33 3.67
C PHE A 46 -3.58 -10.62 3.64
N PHE A 47 -2.86 -10.42 4.75
CA PHE A 47 -1.45 -10.85 4.82
C PHE A 47 -1.29 -12.36 4.61
N LYS A 48 -2.18 -13.18 5.21
CA LYS A 48 -2.17 -14.64 5.02
C LYS A 48 -2.40 -15.03 3.56
N SER A 49 -3.33 -14.40 2.84
CA SER A 49 -3.59 -14.73 1.43
C SER A 49 -2.43 -14.37 0.51
N LYS A 50 -1.60 -13.38 0.88
CA LYS A 50 -0.35 -13.03 0.18
C LYS A 50 0.84 -13.92 0.59
N GLY A 51 0.63 -14.89 1.49
CA GLY A 51 1.70 -15.73 2.02
C GLY A 51 2.70 -14.98 2.91
N ALA A 52 2.30 -13.81 3.43
CA ALA A 52 3.17 -13.00 4.28
C ALA A 52 3.17 -13.52 5.73
N HIS A 53 4.34 -13.52 6.35
CA HIS A 53 4.45 -13.60 7.80
C HIS A 53 4.38 -12.18 8.40
N PHE A 54 3.89 -12.06 9.64
CA PHE A 54 3.77 -10.76 10.28
C PHE A 54 3.71 -10.88 11.80
N GLY A 55 4.17 -9.83 12.48
CA GLY A 55 3.94 -9.62 13.90
C GLY A 55 2.53 -9.07 14.15
N TYR A 56 1.84 -9.61 15.14
CA TYR A 56 0.58 -9.07 15.65
C TYR A 56 0.74 -8.69 17.12
N CYS A 57 0.36 -7.46 17.45
CA CYS A 57 0.31 -7.00 18.83
C CYS A 57 -1.13 -6.62 19.18
N ASP A 58 -1.63 -7.20 20.28
CA ASP A 58 -2.90 -6.81 20.84
C ASP A 58 -2.72 -5.57 21.73
N ILE A 59 -3.30 -4.45 21.34
CA ILE A 59 -3.18 -3.19 22.08
C ILE A 59 -4.04 -3.15 23.36
N GLN A 60 -4.89 -4.15 23.58
CA GLN A 60 -5.66 -4.30 24.82
C GLN A 60 -4.97 -5.23 25.83
N ASP A 61 -3.85 -5.87 25.47
CA ASP A 61 -3.13 -6.77 26.36
C ASP A 61 -2.28 -5.98 27.37
N SER A 62 -2.67 -6.03 28.64
CA SER A 62 -1.96 -5.40 29.76
C SER A 62 -0.89 -6.29 30.41
N SER A 63 -0.74 -7.54 29.96
CA SER A 63 0.26 -8.49 30.49
C SER A 63 1.64 -8.33 29.85
N THR A 64 1.73 -7.52 28.79
CA THR A 64 2.97 -7.24 28.07
C THR A 64 3.72 -6.06 28.70
N THR A 65 5.03 -5.97 28.43
CA THR A 65 5.84 -4.80 28.76
C THR A 65 6.59 -4.41 27.50
N PRO A 66 6.42 -3.19 26.95
CA PRO A 66 5.40 -2.20 27.31
C PRO A 66 3.99 -2.78 27.15
N THR A 67 3.05 -2.28 27.94
CA THR A 67 1.64 -2.69 27.88
C THR A 67 1.02 -2.28 26.55
N GLY A 68 -0.06 -2.96 26.14
CA GLY A 68 -0.82 -2.60 24.95
C GLY A 68 -1.27 -1.12 24.93
N GLN A 69 -1.62 -0.57 26.10
CA GLN A 69 -2.03 0.83 26.23
C GLN A 69 -0.87 1.82 26.01
N GLU A 70 0.33 1.50 26.51
CA GLU A 70 1.54 2.31 26.26
C GLU A 70 1.92 2.27 24.78
N ILE A 71 1.82 1.08 24.16
CA ILE A 71 2.03 0.89 22.73
C ILE A 71 1.01 1.72 21.93
N TYR A 72 -0.28 1.69 22.30
CA TYR A 72 -1.32 2.46 21.63
C TYR A 72 -1.04 3.97 21.65
N ARG A 73 -0.69 4.51 22.83
CA ARG A 73 -0.34 5.94 22.98
C ARG A 73 0.85 6.33 22.11
N ALA A 74 1.89 5.49 22.06
CA ALA A 74 3.05 5.73 21.22
C ALA A 74 2.71 5.64 19.73
N LEU A 75 1.88 4.67 19.31
CA LEU A 75 1.40 4.58 17.93
C LEU A 75 0.64 5.84 17.51
N GLU A 76 -0.30 6.31 18.34
CA GLU A 76 -1.08 7.52 18.09
C GLU A 76 -0.16 8.74 17.95
N SER A 77 0.79 8.92 18.87
CA SER A 77 1.76 10.02 18.82
C SER A 77 2.64 10.00 17.56
N ARG A 78 3.05 8.81 17.08
CA ARG A 78 3.95 8.67 15.92
C ARG A 78 3.23 8.79 14.58
N THR A 79 2.00 8.30 14.52
CA THR A 79 1.29 8.07 13.26
C THR A 79 0.11 9.01 13.06
N HIS A 80 -0.32 9.69 14.12
CA HIS A 80 -1.56 10.46 14.18
C HIS A 80 -2.80 9.63 13.80
N GLN A 81 -2.73 8.30 13.97
CA GLN A 81 -3.83 7.37 13.76
C GLN A 81 -4.29 6.81 15.12
N ASP A 82 -5.50 7.18 15.51
CA ASP A 82 -6.23 6.76 16.72
C ASP A 82 -7.17 5.56 16.46
N THR A 83 -6.94 4.85 15.36
CA THR A 83 -7.76 3.71 14.94
C THR A 83 -6.91 2.49 14.63
N VAL A 84 -7.52 1.31 14.74
CA VAL A 84 -6.96 0.03 14.35
C VAL A 84 -7.62 -0.50 13.08
N PRO A 85 -6.92 -1.31 12.26
CA PRO A 85 -5.52 -1.72 12.42
C PRO A 85 -4.53 -0.59 12.15
N ASN A 86 -3.41 -0.58 12.87
CA ASN A 86 -2.25 0.26 12.57
C ASN A 86 -1.17 -0.65 11.96
N ILE A 87 -0.84 -0.44 10.68
CA ILE A 87 -0.10 -1.40 9.84
C ILE A 87 1.24 -0.83 9.41
N TRP A 88 2.28 -1.67 9.48
CA TRP A 88 3.66 -1.32 9.16
C TRP A 88 4.31 -2.36 8.24
N LEU A 89 5.12 -1.88 7.29
CA LEU A 89 5.93 -2.69 6.37
C LEU A 89 7.39 -2.21 6.41
N GLY A 90 8.33 -3.07 6.75
CA GLY A 90 9.76 -2.78 6.87
C GLY A 90 10.07 -1.66 7.86
N GLY A 91 9.32 -1.57 8.96
CA GLY A 91 9.42 -0.45 9.90
C GLY A 91 8.83 0.88 9.41
N LYS A 92 8.13 0.90 8.26
CA LYS A 92 7.40 2.08 7.76
C LYS A 92 5.90 1.95 8.00
N PHE A 93 5.30 2.95 8.64
CA PHE A 93 3.85 3.06 8.79
C PHE A 93 3.19 3.26 7.43
N ILE A 94 2.13 2.49 7.17
CA ILE A 94 1.37 2.60 5.92
C ILE A 94 -0.08 3.07 6.11
N GLY A 95 -0.62 3.06 7.34
CA GLY A 95 -2.04 3.32 7.63
C GLY A 95 -2.78 2.09 8.15
N GLY A 96 -4.08 2.02 7.90
CA GLY A 96 -4.93 0.86 8.19
C GLY A 96 -5.23 -0.03 6.98
N LEU A 97 -6.35 -0.77 7.05
CA LEU A 97 -6.76 -1.71 6.01
C LEU A 97 -6.94 -1.05 4.64
N ASP A 98 -7.46 0.17 4.59
CA ASP A 98 -7.71 0.87 3.33
C ASP A 98 -6.41 1.23 2.61
N ALA A 99 -5.39 1.65 3.36
CA ALA A 99 -4.07 1.91 2.80
C ALA A 99 -3.42 0.62 2.26
N LEU A 100 -3.60 -0.50 2.96
CA LEU A 100 -3.14 -1.81 2.51
C LEU A 100 -3.86 -2.25 1.22
N LYS A 101 -5.19 -2.12 1.14
CA LYS A 101 -5.99 -2.40 -0.06
C LYS A 101 -5.62 -1.47 -1.23
N LYS A 102 -5.35 -0.19 -0.96
CA LYS A 102 -4.88 0.77 -1.96
C LYS A 102 -3.50 0.39 -2.51
N LEU A 103 -2.61 -0.11 -1.66
CA LEU A 103 -1.29 -0.56 -2.09
C LEU A 103 -1.39 -1.78 -3.01
N GLU A 104 -2.29 -2.73 -2.71
CA GLU A 104 -2.59 -3.86 -3.61
C GLU A 104 -3.20 -3.41 -4.93
N SER A 105 -4.23 -2.54 -4.90
CA SER A 105 -4.89 -2.10 -6.13
C SER A 105 -3.97 -1.30 -7.05
N SER A 106 -2.91 -0.70 -6.50
CA SER A 106 -1.83 -0.06 -7.27
C SER A 106 -0.79 -1.03 -7.84
N GLY A 107 -0.87 -2.33 -7.53
CA GLY A 107 0.09 -3.36 -7.96
C GLY A 107 1.44 -3.29 -7.25
N ARG A 108 1.54 -2.53 -6.14
CA ARG A 108 2.82 -2.27 -5.44
C ARG A 108 3.02 -3.10 -4.18
N LEU A 109 1.99 -3.83 -3.73
CA LEU A 109 2.05 -4.54 -2.46
C LEU A 109 3.11 -5.65 -2.48
N ASP A 110 3.14 -6.51 -3.49
CA ASP A 110 4.08 -7.64 -3.53
C ASP A 110 5.54 -7.17 -3.43
N ALA A 111 5.88 -6.10 -4.14
CA ALA A 111 7.19 -5.47 -4.04
C ALA A 111 7.46 -4.90 -2.64
N ALA A 112 6.47 -4.23 -2.04
CA ALA A 112 6.60 -3.68 -0.69
C ALA A 112 6.78 -4.76 0.37
N LEU A 113 6.06 -5.88 0.26
CA LEU A 113 6.19 -7.01 1.18
C LEU A 113 7.55 -7.71 1.03
N ALA A 114 8.07 -7.84 -0.19
CA ALA A 114 9.39 -8.40 -0.45
C ALA A 114 10.51 -7.50 0.11
N VAL A 115 10.42 -6.17 -0.11
CA VAL A 115 11.37 -5.20 0.46
C VAL A 115 11.30 -5.20 1.99
N ALA A 116 10.11 -5.35 2.56
CA ALA A 116 9.93 -5.48 4.00
C ALA A 116 10.42 -6.82 4.57
N GLY A 117 10.75 -7.81 3.73
CA GLY A 117 11.23 -9.11 4.16
C GLY A 117 10.14 -10.04 4.72
N CYS A 118 8.86 -9.69 4.59
CA CYS A 118 7.77 -10.49 5.17
C CYS A 118 7.19 -11.58 4.25
N THR A 119 7.81 -11.89 3.11
CA THR A 119 7.37 -13.00 2.22
C THR A 119 8.54 -13.82 1.72
N ASN A 120 8.30 -15.13 1.58
CA ASN A 120 9.24 -16.08 0.97
C ASN A 120 8.93 -16.34 -0.51
N LYS A 121 7.97 -15.63 -1.12
CA LYS A 121 7.65 -15.83 -2.53
C LYS A 121 8.83 -15.29 -3.34
N PRO A 122 9.48 -16.10 -4.19
CA PRO A 122 10.49 -15.59 -5.10
C PRO A 122 9.86 -14.44 -5.89
N THR A 123 10.51 -13.28 -5.85
CA THR A 123 10.19 -12.12 -6.67
C THR A 123 10.46 -12.48 -8.13
N ALA A 124 9.59 -13.31 -8.71
CA ALA A 124 9.43 -13.34 -10.15
C ALA A 124 9.02 -11.91 -10.52
N LYS A 125 10.00 -11.18 -11.08
CA LYS A 125 9.97 -9.88 -11.76
C LYS A 125 8.65 -9.09 -11.59
N PRO A 126 8.67 -7.83 -11.11
CA PRO A 126 7.46 -7.03 -10.89
C PRO A 126 6.55 -7.14 -12.11
N SER A 127 5.32 -7.62 -11.91
CA SER A 127 4.33 -7.76 -12.96
C SER A 127 4.01 -6.36 -13.49
N THR A 128 4.70 -5.97 -14.56
CA THR A 128 4.46 -4.75 -15.32
C THR A 128 3.17 -4.90 -16.13
N LYS A 129 2.04 -5.19 -15.49
CA LYS A 129 0.74 -5.03 -16.13
C LYS A 129 0.04 -3.82 -15.50
N PRO A 130 0.22 -2.62 -16.08
CA PRO A 130 -0.67 -1.51 -15.77
C PRO A 130 -2.08 -1.93 -16.18
N THR A 131 -2.97 -2.14 -15.21
CA THR A 131 -4.42 -2.22 -15.49
C THR A 131 -4.92 -0.81 -15.73
N VAL A 132 -4.46 -0.16 -16.81
CA VAL A 132 -5.19 0.97 -17.38
C VAL A 132 -6.27 0.37 -18.26
N LYS A 133 -7.51 0.39 -17.77
CA LYS A 133 -8.68 0.39 -18.66
C LYS A 133 -9.32 1.77 -18.59
N PRO A 134 -8.94 2.73 -19.45
CA PRO A 134 -9.74 3.94 -19.64
C PRO A 134 -10.94 3.53 -20.49
N THR A 135 -12.10 3.31 -19.86
CA THR A 135 -13.35 3.04 -20.57
C THR A 135 -13.99 4.34 -21.04
N ARG A 136 -13.30 5.13 -21.87
CA ARG A 136 -13.91 6.25 -22.61
C ARG A 136 -13.74 5.99 -24.09
N LYS A 137 -14.81 5.48 -24.72
CA LYS A 137 -14.98 5.37 -26.17
C LYS A 137 -15.03 6.80 -26.75
N PRO A 138 -14.15 7.19 -27.69
CA PRO A 138 -14.47 8.28 -28.60
C PRO A 138 -15.27 7.68 -29.76
N SER A 139 -16.56 8.03 -29.84
CA SER A 139 -17.36 7.83 -31.05
C SER A 139 -17.16 9.06 -31.93
N THR A 140 -16.56 8.89 -33.10
CA THR A 140 -16.97 9.59 -34.33
C THR A 140 -16.35 8.87 -35.52
N LYS A 141 -17.23 8.39 -36.39
CA LYS A 141 -16.95 7.73 -37.67
C LYS A 141 -16.57 8.80 -38.70
N PRO A 142 -15.42 8.74 -39.39
CA PRO A 142 -15.19 9.56 -40.57
C PRO A 142 -15.92 8.90 -41.75
N THR A 143 -16.94 9.55 -42.29
CA THR A 143 -17.59 9.11 -43.54
C THR A 143 -16.84 9.76 -44.70
N THR A 144 -16.24 8.93 -45.55
CA THR A 144 -15.66 9.31 -46.83
C THR A 144 -16.76 9.71 -47.81
N LYS A 145 -16.60 10.86 -48.48
CA LYS A 145 -17.21 11.12 -49.79
C LYS A 145 -16.34 12.08 -50.60
N PRO A 146 -15.86 11.72 -51.80
CA PRO A 146 -15.18 12.63 -52.72
C PRO A 146 -16.21 13.40 -53.55
N GLY A 147 -15.99 14.70 -53.77
CA GLY A 147 -16.89 15.55 -54.55
C GLY A 147 -16.16 16.74 -55.19
N THR A 148 -15.77 16.55 -56.45
CA THR A 148 -15.71 17.52 -57.57
C THR A 148 -15.12 18.92 -57.37
N GLN A 149 -14.01 19.15 -58.10
CA GLN A 149 -13.37 20.42 -58.51
C GLN A 149 -14.36 21.44 -59.12
N PRO A 150 -14.10 22.75 -58.98
CA PRO A 150 -13.84 23.56 -60.18
C PRO A 150 -12.60 24.44 -60.08
N THR A 151 -11.98 24.60 -61.25
CA THR A 151 -10.80 25.40 -61.57
C THR A 151 -11.11 26.90 -61.49
N VAL A 152 -10.29 27.68 -60.81
CA VAL A 152 -10.21 29.14 -61.04
C VAL A 152 -8.74 29.53 -61.12
N GLN A 153 -8.34 29.95 -62.32
CA GLN A 153 -7.04 30.52 -62.63
C GLN A 153 -7.00 31.95 -62.12
N HIS A 154 -5.90 32.35 -61.48
CA HIS A 154 -5.50 33.75 -61.47
C HIS A 154 -4.04 33.85 -61.93
N ASN A 155 -3.89 34.45 -63.11
CA ASN A 155 -2.64 34.82 -63.73
C ASN A 155 -2.35 36.25 -63.27
N GLY A 156 -1.26 36.45 -62.51
CA GLY A 156 -0.86 37.76 -61.99
C GLY A 156 0.62 38.00 -62.29
N THR A 157 0.84 38.81 -63.32
CA THR A 157 2.09 39.17 -63.95
C THR A 157 2.99 40.05 -63.06
N LEU A 158 4.30 39.92 -63.27
CA LEU A 158 5.41 40.80 -62.89
C LEU A 158 5.09 42.30 -63.04
N SER A 159 5.68 43.16 -62.18
CA SER A 159 6.33 44.43 -62.58
C SER A 159 7.06 45.08 -61.38
N ASP A 160 8.30 45.47 -61.66
CA ASP A 160 9.22 46.31 -60.89
C ASP A 160 8.65 47.68 -60.48
N ALA A 161 9.12 48.21 -59.34
CA ALA A 161 9.55 49.61 -59.13
C ALA A 161 10.15 49.78 -57.73
#